data_AF-A0A1A8EUI3-F1
#
_entry.id   AF-A0A1A8EUI3-F1
#
_cell.length_a   1.000
_cell.length_b   1.000
_cell.length_c   1.000
_cell.angle_alpha   90.00
_cell.angle_beta   90.00
_cell.angle_gamma   90.00
#
_symmetry.space_group_name_H-M   'P 1'
#
loop_
_entity.id
_entity.type
_entity.pdbx_description
1 polymer ?
#
loop_
_entity_poly.entity_id
_entity_poly.type
_entity_poly.pdbx_seq_one_letter_code
_entity_poly.pdbx_strand_id
1 'polypeptide(L)' 'PGSLSSPTSMERPLKAGWLKKQQRSLVKNWQQRYFVLRGSTLTYHKDDKETTLQGVIQLRSSKVNELPPSSDDT' A
#
# COMPACT_ATOMS: atom_id res chain seq x y z
N PRO A 1 34.01 -4.86 -6.47
CA PRO A 1 33.01 -5.35 -5.50
C PRO A 1 31.85 -4.34 -5.36
N GLY A 2 30.77 -4.55 -6.10
CA GLY A 2 29.56 -3.72 -6.07
C GLY A 2 28.37 -4.61 -6.35
N SER A 3 27.46 -4.66 -5.38
CA SER A 3 26.37 -5.63 -5.23
C SER A 3 25.63 -5.98 -6.54
N LEU A 4 25.53 -7.28 -6.81
CA LEU A 4 24.56 -7.86 -7.73
C LEU A 4 23.17 -7.53 -7.18
N SER A 5 22.56 -6.43 -7.63
CA SER A 5 21.14 -6.20 -7.43
C SER A 5 20.41 -7.33 -8.14
N SER A 6 20.05 -8.36 -7.39
CA SER A 6 19.32 -9.51 -7.89
C SER A 6 18.04 -9.01 -8.56
N PRO A 7 17.80 -9.36 -9.84
CA PRO A 7 16.63 -8.88 -10.59
C PRO A 7 15.27 -9.36 -10.03
N THR A 8 15.23 -9.98 -8.85
CA THR A 8 14.05 -10.66 -8.30
C THR A 8 13.52 -10.04 -7.01
N SER A 9 14.23 -9.10 -6.38
CA SER A 9 13.74 -8.49 -5.12
C SER A 9 12.56 -7.53 -5.32
N MET A 10 12.35 -7.02 -6.53
CA MET A 10 11.15 -6.23 -6.86
C MET A 10 9.97 -7.09 -7.33
N GLU A 11 10.18 -8.38 -7.60
CA GLU A 11 9.10 -9.29 -8.01
C GLU A 11 8.21 -9.66 -6.81
N ARG A 12 8.84 -9.97 -5.67
CA ARG A 12 8.13 -10.34 -4.45
C ARG A 12 7.76 -9.11 -3.61
N PRO A 13 6.49 -8.99 -3.17
CA PRO A 13 6.10 -7.91 -2.28
C PRO A 13 6.75 -8.08 -0.89
N LEU A 14 7.21 -6.96 -0.32
CA LEU A 14 7.70 -6.89 1.05
C LEU A 14 6.59 -7.14 2.05
N LYS A 15 5.38 -6.65 1.73
CA LYS A 15 4.15 -6.90 2.49
C LYS A 15 2.95 -6.71 1.56
N ALA A 16 1.91 -7.49 1.80
CA ALA A 16 0.63 -7.30 1.16
C ALA A 16 -0.51 -7.56 2.15
N GLY A 17 -1.67 -6.95 1.92
CA GLY A 17 -2.83 -7.16 2.77
C GLY A 17 -3.96 -6.17 2.52
N TRP A 18 -5.12 -6.49 3.07
CA TRP A 18 -6.29 -5.63 3.03
C TRP A 18 -6.18 -4.50 4.04
N LEU A 19 -6.38 -3.26 3.59
CA LEU A 19 -6.46 -2.07 4.45
C LEU A 19 -7.65 -1.21 4.03
N LYS A 20 -8.18 -0.42 4.98
CA LYS A 20 -9.16 0.63 4.69
C LYS A 20 -8.44 1.88 4.19
N LYS A 21 -8.90 2.44 3.07
CA LYS A 21 -8.39 3.69 2.48
C LYS A 21 -9.49 4.73 2.38
N GLN A 22 -9.26 5.91 2.94
CA GLN A 22 -10.14 7.06 2.74
C GLN A 22 -10.01 7.57 1.30
N GLN A 23 -11.14 7.75 0.62
CA GLN A 23 -11.20 8.43 -0.68
C GLN A 23 -10.97 9.93 -0.51
N ARG A 24 -10.35 10.55 -1.51
CA ARG A 24 -10.16 12.01 -1.56
C ARG A 24 -11.45 12.66 -2.04
N SER A 25 -12.50 12.59 -1.23
CA SER A 25 -13.84 13.10 -1.54
C SER A 25 -14.31 14.04 -0.43
N LEU A 26 -15.27 14.92 -0.74
CA LEU A 26 -15.91 15.81 0.24
C LEU A 26 -16.60 15.05 1.37
N VAL A 27 -17.15 13.87 1.06
CA VAL A 27 -17.71 12.94 2.03
C VAL A 27 -16.66 11.91 2.42
N LYS A 28 -16.52 11.63 3.72
CA LYS A 28 -15.63 10.57 4.22
C LYS A 28 -16.17 9.21 3.75
N ASN A 29 -15.51 8.61 2.77
CA ASN A 29 -15.80 7.25 2.30
C ASN A 29 -14.53 6.39 2.44
N TRP A 30 -14.57 5.42 3.35
CA TRP A 30 -13.51 4.44 3.52
C TRP A 30 -13.80 3.21 2.68
N GLN A 31 -12.81 2.76 1.90
CA GLN A 31 -12.94 1.58 1.05
C GLN A 31 -11.86 0.58 1.38
N GLN A 32 -12.22 -0.70 1.39
CA GLN A 32 -11.26 -1.78 1.51
C GLN A 32 -10.53 -1.96 0.17
N ARG A 33 -9.20 -1.98 0.21
CA ARG A 33 -8.32 -2.21 -0.94
C ARG A 33 -7.21 -3.16 -0.55
N TYR A 34 -6.78 -3.97 -1.51
CA TYR A 34 -5.63 -4.84 -1.31
C TYR A 34 -4.36 -4.07 -1.64
N PHE A 35 -3.53 -3.83 -0.63
CA PHE A 35 -2.30 -3.06 -0.75
C PHE A 35 -1.11 -3.98 -0.94
N VAL A 36 -0.17 -3.57 -1.80
CA VAL A 36 1.03 -4.34 -2.09
C VAL A 36 2.23 -3.41 -2.08
N LEU A 37 3.18 -3.69 -1.19
CA LEU A 37 4.41 -2.92 -1.01
C LEU A 37 5.57 -3.62 -1.71
N ARG A 38 6.15 -2.97 -2.72
CA ARG A 38 7.37 -3.43 -3.42
C ARG A 38 8.39 -2.29 -3.45
N GLY A 39 9.55 -2.51 -2.82
CA GLY A 39 10.56 -1.47 -2.66
C GLY A 39 9.99 -0.23 -1.96
N SER A 40 10.04 0.93 -2.62
CA SER A 40 9.48 2.20 -2.13
C SER A 40 8.11 2.55 -2.75
N THR A 41 7.43 1.59 -3.36
CA THR A 41 6.15 1.81 -4.05
C THR A 41 5.06 0.99 -3.38
N LEU A 42 3.99 1.67 -2.97
CA LEU A 42 2.79 1.06 -2.43
C LEU A 42 1.68 1.16 -3.47
N THR A 43 1.30 0.04 -4.07
CA THR A 43 0.15 -0.03 -4.97
C THR A 43 -1.07 -0.50 -4.20
N TYR A 44 -2.26 -0.20 -4.71
CA TYR A 44 -3.49 -0.78 -4.20
C TYR A 44 -4.40 -1.23 -5.34
N HIS A 45 -5.09 -2.33 -5.10
CA HIS A 45 -5.88 -3.05 -6.09
C HIS A 45 -7.31 -3.27 -5.60
N LYS A 46 -8.20 -3.65 -6.52
CA LYS A 46 -9.58 -4.03 -6.19
C LYS A 46 -9.65 -5.33 -5.39
N ASP A 47 -8.75 -6.27 -5.68
CA ASP A 47 -8.68 -7.62 -5.11
C ASP A 47 -7.24 -8.07 -4.85
N ASP A 48 -7.11 -9.19 -4.13
CA ASP A 48 -5.84 -9.81 -3.73
C ASP A 48 -5.08 -10.46 -4.88
N LYS A 49 -5.73 -10.62 -6.04
CA LYS A 49 -5.14 -11.17 -7.26
C LYS A 49 -4.30 -10.14 -8.03
N GLU A 50 -4.23 -8.90 -7.54
CA GLU A 50 -3.51 -7.78 -8.18
C GLU A 50 -3.98 -7.51 -9.62
N THR A 51 -5.21 -7.90 -9.97
CA THR A 51 -5.69 -7.87 -11.36
C THR A 51 -6.01 -6.46 -11.85
N THR A 52 -6.44 -5.61 -10.93
CA THR A 52 -6.94 -4.27 -11.23
C THR A 52 -6.23 -3.24 -10.35
N LEU A 53 -5.23 -2.57 -10.92
CA LEU A 53 -4.52 -1.49 -10.25
C LEU A 53 -5.42 -0.27 -10.08
N GLN A 54 -5.71 0.10 -8.83
CA GLN A 54 -6.55 1.23 -8.48
C GLN A 54 -5.75 2.50 -8.16
N GLY A 55 -4.44 2.36 -7.90
CA GLY A 55 -3.54 3.49 -7.79
C GLY A 55 -2.17 3.13 -7.21
N VAL A 56 -1.29 4.14 -7.24
CA VAL A 56 0.12 4.02 -6.87
C VAL A 56 0.49 5.16 -5.92
N ILE A 57 1.18 4.82 -4.83
CA ILE A 57 1.69 5.76 -3.84
C ILE A 57 3.20 5.59 -3.77
N GLN A 58 3.94 6.62 -4.19
CA GLN A 58 5.39 6.65 -4.06
C GLN A 58 5.75 7.03 -2.62
N LEU A 59 6.38 6.12 -1.88
CA LEU A 59 6.71 6.32 -0.47
C LEU A 59 8.01 7.08 -0.26
N ARG A 60 8.78 7.37 -1.31
CA ARG A 60 10.00 8.18 -1.19
C ARG A 60 9.65 9.51 -0.52
N SER A 61 10.34 9.83 0.58
CA SER A 61 10.09 11.03 1.40
C SER A 61 8.73 11.09 2.12
N SER A 62 7.94 10.02 2.13
CA SER A 62 6.72 9.94 2.94
C SER A 62 7.06 9.79 4.42
N LYS A 63 6.22 10.35 5.28
CA LYS A 63 6.31 10.21 6.75
C LYS A 63 5.12 9.39 7.25
N VAL A 64 5.38 8.52 8.22
CA VAL A 64 4.34 7.77 8.92
C VAL A 64 4.02 8.50 10.21
N ASN A 65 2.73 8.71 10.48
CA ASN A 65 2.25 9.21 11.76
C ASN A 65 1.41 8.11 12.39
N GLU A 66 1.87 7.57 13.51
CA GLU A 66 1.13 6.59 14.29
C GLU A 66 0.06 7.32 15.10
N LEU A 67 -1.21 6.96 14.90
CA LEU A 67 -2.33 7.49 15.64
C LEU A 67 -2.82 6.44 16.64
N PRO A 68 -3.38 6.85 17.79
CA PRO A 68 -4.04 5.91 18.70
C PRO A 68 -5.17 5.18 17.96
N PRO A 69 -5.48 3.94 18.34
CA PRO A 69 -6.57 3.18 17.72
C PRO A 69 -7.87 3.98 17.81
N SER A 70 -8.49 4.23 16.66
CA SER A 70 -9.79 4.88 16.61
C SER A 70 -10.85 3.95 17.19
N SER A 71 -11.81 4.50 17.94
CA SER A 71 -12.92 3.74 18.53
C SER A 71 -13.80 2.98 17.51
N ASP A 72 -13.64 3.24 16.21
CA ASP A 72 -14.32 2.55 15.10
C ASP A 72 -13.70 1.18 14.76
N ASP A 73 -12.57 0.82 15.40
CA ASP A 73 -11.81 -0.42 15.11
C ASP A 73 -12.02 -1.53 16.17
N THR A 74 -13.02 -1.38 17.07
CA THR A 74 -13.38 -2.39 18.10
C THR A 74 -14.70 -3.08 17.79
#